data_AF-A0A7R9VU95-F1
#
_entry.id   AF-A0A7R9VU95-F1
#
_cell.length_a   1.000
_cell.length_b   1.000
_cell.length_c   1.000
_cell.angle_alpha   90.00
_cell.angle_beta   90.00
_cell.angle_gamma   90.00
#
_symmetry.space_group_name_H-M   'P 1'
#
loop_
_entity.id
_entity.type
_entity.pdbx_description
1 polymer ?
#
loop_
_entity_poly.entity_id
_entity_poly.type
_entity_poly.pdbx_seq_one_letter_code
_entity_poly.pdbx_strand_id
1 'polypeptide(L)'
;MQDSLMHEICAARNVSNLRRLLVSSRRQMNQWHYRAVLSQLSWLLETEDAPEPFSMDAQHVASVIEDALSGITFLALSDRLSPSCAAGASLVLSRLRHCDSHAMQEIALCVSRRL
;
A
#
# COMPACT_ATOMS: atom_id res chain seq x y z
N MET A 1 -13.53 -14.19 -5.98
CA MET A 1 -12.15 -14.28 -5.47
C MET A 1 -11.53 -12.93 -5.12
N GLN A 2 -11.76 -11.84 -5.87
CA GLN A 2 -11.26 -10.49 -5.50
C GLN A 2 -11.75 -10.02 -4.12
N ASP A 3 -13.00 -10.34 -3.75
CA ASP A 3 -13.55 -9.95 -2.44
C ASP A 3 -12.85 -10.64 -1.25
N SER A 4 -12.35 -11.87 -1.43
CA SER A 4 -11.64 -12.61 -0.36
C SER A 4 -10.32 -11.94 -0.01
N LEU A 5 -9.51 -11.61 -1.02
CA LEU A 5 -8.21 -10.98 -0.80
C LEU A 5 -8.37 -9.56 -0.21
N MET A 6 -9.35 -8.80 -0.70
CA MET A 6 -9.64 -7.49 -0.13
C MET A 6 -10.05 -7.59 1.35
N HIS A 7 -10.91 -8.55 1.68
CA HIS A 7 -11.33 -8.78 3.06
C HIS A 7 -10.15 -9.17 3.96
N GLU A 8 -9.26 -10.05 3.49
CA GLU A 8 -8.05 -10.44 4.20
C GLU A 8 -7.09 -9.26 4.44
N ILE A 9 -6.92 -8.38 3.44
CA ILE A 9 -6.10 -7.17 3.58
C ILE A 9 -6.69 -6.26 4.66
N CYS A 10 -7.99 -5.94 4.59
CA CYS A 10 -8.65 -5.07 5.57
C CYS A 10 -8.71 -5.69 6.98
N ALA A 11 -8.71 -7.02 7.09
CA ALA A 11 -8.71 -7.73 8.36
C ALA A 11 -7.31 -7.93 8.95
N ALA A 12 -6.24 -7.55 8.25
CA ALA A 12 -4.87 -7.76 8.69
C ALA A 12 -4.55 -6.92 9.94
N ARG A 13 -4.35 -7.59 11.08
CA ARG A 13 -4.11 -6.96 12.39
C ARG A 13 -2.66 -6.62 12.69
N ASN A 14 -1.73 -6.98 11.82
CA ASN A 14 -0.32 -6.66 11.97
C ASN A 14 0.39 -6.56 10.62
N VAL A 15 1.56 -5.91 10.65
CA VAL A 15 2.40 -5.66 9.46
C VAL A 15 2.87 -6.97 8.82
N SER A 16 3.18 -8.00 9.62
CA SER A 16 3.62 -9.30 9.11
C SER A 16 2.54 -10.01 8.28
N ASN A 17 1.27 -9.90 8.66
CA ASN A 17 0.14 -10.44 7.91
C ASN A 17 -0.05 -9.69 6.59
N LEU A 18 0.04 -8.35 6.60
CA LEU A 18 -0.01 -7.54 5.37
C LEU A 18 1.11 -7.92 4.40
N ARG A 19 2.35 -8.05 4.90
CA ARG A 19 3.50 -8.50 4.11
C ARG A 19 3.26 -9.86 3.47
N ARG A 20 2.78 -10.81 4.27
CA ARG A 20 2.48 -12.18 3.78
C ARG A 20 1.49 -12.13 2.63
N LEU A 21 0.40 -11.38 2.78
CA LEU A 21 -0.62 -11.21 1.74
C LEU A 21 -0.07 -10.55 0.46
N LEU A 22 0.76 -9.51 0.61
CA LEU A 22 1.45 -8.84 -0.50
C LEU A 22 2.31 -9.83 -1.31
N VAL A 23 3.14 -10.61 -0.60
CA VAL A 23 4.07 -11.56 -1.22
C VAL A 23 3.34 -12.74 -1.85
N SER A 24 2.39 -13.36 -1.12
CA SER A 24 1.68 -14.55 -1.60
C SER A 24 0.74 -14.27 -2.76
N SER A 25 0.17 -13.06 -2.80
CA SER A 25 -0.92 -12.71 -3.72
C SER A 25 -0.49 -11.73 -4.82
N ARG A 26 0.81 -11.44 -4.96
CA ARG A 26 1.36 -10.41 -5.88
C ARG A 26 0.80 -10.49 -7.31
N ARG A 27 0.63 -11.70 -7.86
CA ARG A 27 0.09 -11.91 -9.22
C ARG A 27 -1.40 -11.62 -9.36
N GLN A 28 -2.14 -11.59 -8.26
CA GLN A 28 -3.59 -11.37 -8.19
C GLN A 28 -3.93 -9.92 -7.78
N MET A 29 -2.94 -9.16 -7.31
CA MET A 29 -3.14 -7.80 -6.86
C MET A 29 -3.45 -6.85 -8.01
N ASN A 30 -4.32 -5.88 -7.72
CA ASN A 30 -4.69 -4.81 -8.62
C ASN A 30 -4.57 -3.48 -7.84
N GLN A 31 -4.86 -2.36 -8.49
CA GLN A 31 -4.77 -1.04 -7.90
C GLN A 31 -5.54 -0.86 -6.57
N TRP A 32 -6.69 -1.53 -6.40
CA TRP A 32 -7.49 -1.43 -5.19
C TRP A 32 -6.84 -2.18 -4.03
N HIS A 33 -6.25 -3.36 -4.31
CA HIS A 33 -5.53 -4.14 -3.31
C HIS A 33 -4.32 -3.36 -2.78
N TYR A 34 -3.51 -2.73 -3.64
CA TYR A 34 -2.37 -1.94 -3.18
C TYR A 34 -2.79 -0.72 -2.35
N ARG A 35 -3.86 -0.02 -2.77
CA ARG A 35 -4.43 1.08 -1.98
C ARG A 35 -4.90 0.61 -0.60
N ALA A 36 -5.57 -0.55 -0.53
CA ALA A 36 -6.05 -1.12 0.71
C ALA A 36 -4.89 -1.51 1.64
N VAL A 37 -3.81 -2.08 1.11
CA VAL A 37 -2.62 -2.41 1.90
C VAL A 37 -1.99 -1.17 2.52
N LEU A 38 -1.78 -0.10 1.73
CA LEU A 38 -1.27 1.17 2.27
C LEU A 38 -2.19 1.74 3.35
N SER A 39 -3.50 1.72 3.11
CA SER A 39 -4.50 2.26 4.05
C SER A 39 -4.51 1.47 5.37
N GLN A 40 -4.47 0.14 5.29
CA GLN A 40 -4.41 -0.73 6.47
C GLN A 40 -3.10 -0.55 7.22
N LEU A 41 -1.97 -0.41 6.52
CA LEU A 41 -0.69 -0.11 7.15
C LEU A 41 -0.75 1.22 7.92
N SER A 42 -1.26 2.29 7.29
CA SER A 42 -1.45 3.59 7.95
C SER A 42 -2.31 3.47 9.20
N TRP A 43 -3.39 2.70 9.15
CA TRP A 43 -4.22 2.44 10.33
C TRP A 43 -3.42 1.73 11.43
N LEU A 44 -2.69 0.66 11.09
CA LEU A 44 -1.87 -0.09 12.04
C LEU A 44 -0.76 0.74 12.70
N LEU A 45 -0.25 1.78 12.03
CA LEU A 45 0.75 2.68 12.58
C LEU A 45 0.14 3.80 13.45
N GLU A 46 -1.13 4.13 13.26
CA GLU A 46 -1.82 5.23 13.94
C GLU A 46 -2.61 4.80 15.18
N THR A 47 -3.00 3.52 15.31
CA THR A 47 -3.71 3.05 16.50
C THR A 47 -2.76 2.85 17.69
N GLU A 48 -2.83 3.78 18.64
CA GLU A 48 -2.26 3.64 20.00
C GLU A 48 -2.87 2.45 20.78
N ASP A 49 -4.05 1.95 20.37
CA ASP A 49 -4.75 0.75 20.90
C ASP A 49 -4.34 -0.57 20.21
N ALA A 50 -3.14 -0.66 19.62
CA ALA A 50 -2.61 -1.95 19.20
C ALA A 50 -2.47 -2.86 20.44
N PRO A 51 -3.08 -4.06 20.46
CA PRO A 51 -3.03 -4.94 21.62
C PRO A 51 -1.57 -5.32 21.92
N GLU A 52 -1.03 -4.77 23.00
CA GLU A 52 0.37 -4.86 23.45
C GLU A 52 1.40 -4.28 22.46
N PRO A 53 2.57 -3.80 22.94
CA PRO A 53 3.64 -3.37 22.06
C PRO A 53 4.23 -4.60 21.38
N PHE A 54 3.57 -5.09 20.33
CA PHE A 54 4.28 -5.76 19.26
C PHE A 54 5.34 -4.76 18.84
N SER A 55 6.60 -5.02 19.18
CA SER A 55 7.74 -4.25 18.72
C SER A 55 7.59 -4.12 17.20
N MET A 56 7.08 -2.98 16.78
CA MET A 56 6.69 -2.78 15.40
C MET A 56 7.99 -2.63 14.66
N ASP A 57 8.45 -3.73 14.08
CA ASP A 57 9.76 -3.79 13.47
C ASP A 57 9.76 -2.81 12.29
N ALA A 58 10.46 -1.69 12.46
CA ALA A 58 10.57 -0.65 11.46
C ALA A 58 11.04 -1.22 10.11
N GLN A 59 11.82 -2.32 10.13
CA GLN A 59 12.24 -3.03 8.93
C GLN A 59 11.07 -3.72 8.21
N HIS A 60 10.14 -4.30 8.96
CA HIS A 60 8.93 -4.89 8.39
C HIS A 60 7.99 -3.82 7.80
N VAL A 61 7.84 -2.69 8.48
CA VAL A 61 7.05 -1.55 7.98
C VAL A 61 7.64 -1.03 6.68
N ALA A 62 8.95 -0.75 6.65
CA ALA A 62 9.65 -0.30 5.45
C ALA A 62 9.49 -1.29 4.28
N SER A 63 9.70 -2.59 4.53
CA SER A 63 9.53 -3.62 3.50
C SER A 63 8.11 -3.67 2.92
N VAL A 64 7.06 -3.52 3.74
CA VAL A 64 5.68 -3.50 3.24
C VAL A 64 5.42 -2.27 2.37
N ILE A 65 5.95 -1.12 2.77
CA ILE A 65 5.81 0.12 1.99
C ILE A 65 6.52 -0.06 0.64
N GLU A 66 7.76 -0.54 0.62
CA GLU A 66 8.53 -0.77 -0.59
C GLU A 66 7.84 -1.76 -1.55
N ASP A 67 7.34 -2.88 -1.03
CA ASP A 67 6.63 -3.89 -1.83
C ASP A 67 5.33 -3.31 -2.43
N ALA A 68 4.56 -2.54 -1.65
CA ALA A 68 3.35 -1.87 -2.11
C ALA A 68 3.66 -0.79 -3.18
N LEU A 69 4.70 0.01 -2.95
CA LEU A 69 5.16 1.04 -3.88
C LEU A 69 5.65 0.43 -5.19
N SER A 70 6.41 -0.66 -5.14
CA SER A 70 6.83 -1.39 -6.34
C SER A 70 5.63 -1.82 -7.19
N GLY A 71 4.57 -2.32 -6.54
CA GLY A 71 3.32 -2.68 -7.21
C GLY A 71 2.57 -1.48 -7.81
N ILE A 72 2.49 -0.37 -7.09
CA ILE A 72 1.83 0.86 -7.56
C ILE A 72 2.59 1.46 -8.74
N THR A 73 3.92 1.57 -8.64
CA THR A 73 4.79 2.06 -9.72
C THR A 73 4.66 1.19 -10.97
N PHE A 74 4.65 -0.14 -10.82
CA PHE A 74 4.39 -1.04 -11.94
C PHE A 74 3.02 -0.77 -12.60
N LEU A 75 1.97 -0.56 -11.80
CA LEU A 75 0.65 -0.24 -12.34
C LEU A 75 0.60 1.14 -13.00
N ALA A 76 1.32 2.13 -12.47
CA ALA A 76 1.44 3.47 -13.04
C ALA A 76 2.13 3.43 -14.41
N LEU A 77 3.30 2.78 -14.48
CA LEU A 77 4.07 2.58 -15.71
C LEU A 77 3.30 1.79 -16.77
N SER A 78 2.41 0.89 -16.35
CA SER A 78 1.58 0.06 -17.23
C SER A 78 0.24 0.70 -17.60
N ASP A 79 -0.02 1.96 -17.21
CA ASP A 79 -1.30 2.64 -17.42
C ASP A 79 -2.53 1.89 -16.84
N ARG A 80 -2.32 1.16 -15.74
CA ARG A 80 -3.38 0.40 -15.03
C ARG A 80 -3.74 1.01 -13.67
N LEU A 81 -3.08 2.09 -13.29
CA LEU A 81 -3.40 2.86 -12.10
C LEU A 81 -4.43 3.95 -12.46
N SER A 82 -5.58 3.93 -11.82
CA SER A 82 -6.60 4.97 -11.94
C SER A 82 -6.18 6.22 -11.17
N PRO A 83 -6.59 7.43 -11.61
CA PRO A 83 -6.31 8.67 -10.90
C PRO A 83 -6.78 8.65 -9.44
N SER A 84 -7.93 8.03 -9.14
CA SER A 84 -8.44 7.90 -7.77
C SER A 84 -7.56 7.02 -6.88
N CYS A 85 -6.98 5.94 -7.43
CA CYS A 85 -6.06 5.09 -6.68
C CYS A 85 -4.70 5.78 -6.51
N ALA A 86 -4.21 6.49 -7.53
CA ALA A 86 -2.99 7.29 -7.46
C ALA A 86 -3.09 8.36 -6.37
N ALA A 87 -4.14 9.19 -6.39
CA ALA A 87 -4.36 10.22 -5.37
C ALA A 87 -4.50 9.64 -3.96
N GLY A 88 -5.22 8.52 -3.82
CA GLY A 88 -5.35 7.80 -2.55
C GLY A 88 -4.02 7.27 -2.04
N ALA A 89 -3.19 6.69 -2.91
CA ALA A 89 -1.85 6.22 -2.55
C ALA A 89 -0.94 7.37 -2.10
N SER A 90 -0.89 8.48 -2.85
CA SER A 90 -0.10 9.66 -2.49
C SER A 90 -0.49 10.23 -1.12
N LEU A 91 -1.80 10.30 -0.84
CA LEU A 91 -2.30 10.79 0.45
C LEU A 91 -1.82 9.89 1.60
N VAL A 92 -1.94 8.57 1.45
CA VAL A 92 -1.52 7.62 2.49
C VAL A 92 0.00 7.62 2.69
N LEU A 93 0.80 7.69 1.62
CA LEU A 93 2.26 7.79 1.71
C LEU A 93 2.70 9.05 2.47
N SER A 94 2.01 10.17 2.28
CA SER A 94 2.27 11.39 3.05
C SER A 94 2.04 11.21 4.56
N ARG A 95 1.00 10.44 4.95
CA ARG A 95 0.71 10.12 6.36
C ARG A 95 1.75 9.20 6.97
N LEU A 96 2.21 8.23 6.19
CA LEU A 96 3.31 7.32 6.56
C LEU A 96 4.67 8.04 6.66
N ARG A 97 4.74 9.34 6.33
CA ARG A 97 5.98 10.13 6.23
C ARG A 97 7.02 9.46 5.33
N HIS A 98 6.57 8.69 4.35
CA HIS A 98 7.43 7.95 3.44
C HIS A 98 7.43 8.64 2.08
N CYS A 99 8.59 9.20 1.74
CA CYS A 99 8.80 9.91 0.47
C CYS A 99 9.84 9.17 -0.37
N ASP A 100 9.38 8.18 -1.14
CA ASP A 100 10.13 7.69 -2.29
C ASP A 100 9.89 8.65 -3.45
N SER A 101 10.88 9.49 -3.74
CA SER A 101 10.81 10.52 -4.79
C SER A 101 10.51 9.93 -6.17
N HIS A 102 11.02 8.74 -6.48
CA HIS A 102 10.81 8.10 -7.78
C HIS A 102 9.38 7.56 -7.88
N ALA A 103 8.91 6.82 -6.87
CA ALA A 103 7.54 6.31 -6.88
C ALA A 103 6.51 7.45 -6.89
N MET A 104 6.74 8.52 -6.12
CA MET A 104 5.89 9.70 -6.11
C MET A 104 5.85 10.41 -7.47
N GLN A 105 6.97 10.48 -8.18
CA GLN A 105 7.04 11.05 -9.52
C GLN A 105 6.22 10.22 -10.53
N GLU A 106 6.36 8.90 -10.51
CA GLU A 106 5.60 8.00 -11.40
C GLU A 106 4.09 8.06 -11.13
N ILE A 107 3.68 8.12 -9.86
CA ILE A 107 2.28 8.31 -9.48
C ILE A 107 1.76 9.67 -9.99
N ALA A 108 2.54 10.75 -9.81
CA ALA A 108 2.17 12.09 -10.27
C ALA A 108 2.06 12.19 -11.81
N LEU A 109 2.99 11.56 -12.53
CA LEU A 109 2.95 11.47 -14.00
C LEU A 109 1.71 10.71 -14.46
N CYS A 110 1.35 9.61 -13.79
CA CYS A 110 0.15 8.84 -14.11
C CYS A 110 -1.14 9.67 -13.96
N VAL A 111 -1.25 10.48 -12.91
CA VAL A 111 -2.38 11.42 -12.72
C VAL A 111 -2.39 12.47 -13.82
N SER A 112 -1.24 13.06 -14.14
CA SER A 112 -1.11 14.17 -15.09
C SER A 112 -1.44 13.78 -16.54
N ARG A 113 -1.21 12.52 -16.94
CA ARG A 113 -1.53 12.01 -18.29
C ARG A 113 -3.03 11.81 -18.56
N ARG A 114 -3.88 11.94 -17.54
CA ARG A 114 -5.31 11.57 -17.58
C ARG A 114 -6.27 12.72 -17.23
N LEU A 115 -5.74 13.92 -17.00
CA LEU A 115 -6.48 15.17 -16.83
C LEU A 115 -6.46 15.95 -18.15
#